data_AF-A0A1B7NMI7-F1
#
_entry.id   AF-A0A1B7NMI7-F1
#
_cell.length_a   1.000
_cell.length_b   1.000
_cell.length_c   1.000
_cell.angle_alpha   90.00
_cell.angle_beta   90.00
_cell.angle_gamma   90.00
#
_symmetry.space_group_name_H-M   'P 1'
#
loop_
_entity.id
_entity.type
_entity.pdbx_description
1 polymer ?
#
loop_
_entity_poly.entity_id
_entity_poly.type
_entity_poly.pdbx_seq_one_letter_code
_entity_poly.pdbx_strand_id
1 'polypeptide(L)'
;MNDMFKKINAREKLIGWYHSGPKLRAADLEINELFKRYTPNPLLVIIDVQPKEVGVPTDAYFAVEEIKDDGTTTSKTFVHTPSIIEAEEAEEIGVEHLLRDIRDVAVGTLPTRITAQLQSLQGLHLRLRDIGHYLQKVLDGDLPVNHAILGNLQDVFNLLPNLSTPKANNSQVNGTDQPRTENTELARAMSIKTNDQLMAIYLSSLIRAITAFHDLIENKIQNRQQQEEQEAKKEEEKNGTTTNANGNNTNTAKNAKSPPPNSDSKEEQENTKEKGKKG
;
A
#
# COMPACT_ATOMS: atom_id res chain seq x y z
N MET A 1 36.33 0.53 16.38
CA MET A 1 35.15 0.84 15.52
C MET A 1 34.12 1.67 16.27
N ASN A 2 33.63 1.25 17.45
CA ASN A 2 32.71 2.07 18.27
C ASN A 2 33.25 3.49 18.55
N ASP A 3 34.52 3.62 18.97
CA ASP A 3 35.14 4.93 19.23
C ASP A 3 35.33 5.80 17.98
N MET A 4 35.30 5.21 16.78
CA MET A 4 35.34 5.98 15.52
C MET A 4 33.97 6.54 15.19
N PHE A 5 32.90 5.74 15.31
CA PHE A 5 31.52 6.22 15.10
C PHE A 5 31.12 7.31 16.10
N LYS A 6 31.52 7.17 17.36
CA LYS A 6 31.31 8.22 18.38
C LYS A 6 31.99 9.56 18.05
N LYS A 7 33.10 9.54 17.28
CA LYS A 7 33.76 10.78 16.82
C LYS A 7 33.00 11.46 15.69
N ILE A 8 32.28 10.71 14.87
CA ILE A 8 31.46 11.23 13.76
C ILE A 8 30.15 11.75 14.32
N ASN A 9 29.46 10.93 15.11
CA ASN A 9 28.17 11.25 15.70
C ASN A 9 28.10 10.74 17.14
N ALA A 10 28.08 11.66 18.11
CA ALA A 10 28.04 11.32 19.53
C ALA A 10 26.68 10.72 19.97
N ARG A 11 25.62 10.87 19.16
CA ARG A 11 24.30 10.32 19.46
C ARG A 11 24.20 8.82 19.17
N GLU A 12 25.07 8.30 18.31
CA GLU A 12 25.10 6.88 17.97
C GLU A 12 25.71 6.04 19.10
N LYS A 13 24.96 5.02 19.53
CA LYS A 13 25.38 4.08 20.55
C LYS A 13 25.05 2.65 20.12
N LEU A 14 25.80 1.69 20.67
CA LEU A 14 25.52 0.29 20.42
C LEU A 14 24.22 -0.11 21.13
N ILE A 15 23.21 -0.47 20.36
CA ILE A 15 21.87 -0.85 20.85
C ILE A 15 21.59 -2.35 20.77
N GLY A 16 22.37 -3.09 19.97
CA GLY A 16 22.10 -4.49 19.70
C GLY A 16 22.93 -5.01 18.54
N TRP A 17 22.42 -6.05 17.89
CA TRP A 17 23.06 -6.73 16.77
C TRP A 17 22.00 -7.29 15.83
N TYR A 18 22.38 -7.53 14.57
CA TYR A 18 21.48 -8.08 13.57
C TYR A 18 21.99 -9.44 13.05
N HIS A 19 21.06 -10.28 12.60
CA HIS A 19 21.32 -11.58 12.00
C HIS A 19 20.56 -11.69 10.68
N SER A 20 21.19 -12.26 9.65
CA SER A 20 20.59 -12.45 8.32
C SER A 20 19.51 -13.54 8.24
N GLY A 21 19.14 -14.18 9.35
CA GLY A 21 18.13 -15.23 9.37
C GLY A 21 18.57 -16.55 8.70
N PRO A 22 17.64 -17.43 8.28
CA PRO A 22 16.19 -17.24 8.20
C PRO A 22 15.42 -17.63 9.47
N LYS A 23 16.06 -18.32 10.43
CA LYS A 23 15.43 -18.78 11.68
C LYS A 23 16.37 -18.57 12.86
N LEU A 24 15.80 -18.32 14.03
CA LEU A 24 16.55 -18.25 15.29
C LEU A 24 17.22 -19.59 15.58
N ARG A 25 18.45 -19.52 16.10
CA ARG A 25 19.24 -20.66 16.55
C ARG A 25 19.56 -20.54 18.03
N ALA A 26 19.80 -21.67 18.70
CA ALA A 26 20.24 -21.67 20.09
C ALA A 26 21.56 -20.91 20.29
N ALA A 27 22.45 -20.94 19.30
CA ALA A 27 23.71 -20.17 19.30
C ALA A 27 23.49 -18.64 19.39
N ASP A 28 22.34 -18.14 18.95
CA ASP A 28 22.03 -16.71 19.02
C ASP A 28 21.90 -16.23 20.46
N LEU A 29 21.53 -17.11 21.40
CA LEU A 29 21.50 -16.80 22.83
C LEU A 29 22.91 -16.59 23.40
N GLU A 30 23.88 -17.39 22.95
CA GLU A 30 25.27 -17.28 23.38
C GLU A 30 25.90 -15.98 22.85
N ILE A 31 25.63 -15.64 21.59
CA ILE A 31 26.05 -14.38 20.98
C ILE A 31 25.44 -13.20 21.74
N ASN A 32 24.15 -13.29 22.10
CA ASN A 32 23.48 -12.24 22.83
C ASN A 32 24.10 -11.97 24.21
N GLU A 33 24.58 -13.00 24.91
CA GLU A 33 25.32 -12.86 26.17
C GLU A 33 26.67 -12.13 26.00
N LEU A 34 27.34 -12.28 24.86
CA LEU A 34 28.55 -11.51 24.56
C LEU A 34 28.22 -10.01 24.40
N PHE A 35 27.10 -9.69 23.74
CA PHE A 35 26.65 -8.30 23.55
C PHE A 35 26.14 -7.64 24.83
N LYS A 36 25.65 -8.42 25.81
CA LYS A 36 25.27 -7.90 27.14
C LYS A 36 26.40 -7.17 27.86
N ARG A 37 27.67 -7.48 27.55
CA ARG A 37 28.84 -6.77 28.10
C ARG A 37 28.92 -5.30 27.66
N TYR A 38 28.29 -4.97 26.53
CA TYR A 38 28.35 -3.65 25.91
C TYR A 38 27.04 -2.87 26.04
N THR A 39 25.90 -3.56 26.12
CA THR A 39 24.57 -2.96 26.31
C THR A 39 23.74 -3.84 27.25
N PRO A 40 23.02 -3.29 28.24
CA PRO A 40 22.29 -4.10 29.22
C PRO A 40 21.19 -4.97 28.58
N ASN A 41 20.50 -4.43 27.56
CA ASN A 41 19.41 -5.09 26.85
C ASN A 41 19.69 -5.03 25.34
N PRO A 42 20.52 -5.94 24.79
CA PRO A 42 20.77 -6.00 23.35
C PRO A 42 19.49 -6.37 22.60
N LEU A 43 19.15 -5.57 21.59
CA LEU A 43 18.10 -5.90 20.62
C LEU A 43 18.68 -6.84 19.55
N LEU A 44 18.00 -7.96 19.29
CA LEU A 44 18.26 -8.81 18.13
C LEU A 44 17.27 -8.46 17.02
N VAL A 45 17.80 -8.04 15.86
CA VAL A 45 16.98 -7.83 14.66
C VAL A 45 17.35 -8.87 13.60
N ILE A 46 16.37 -9.66 13.18
CA ILE A 46 16.53 -10.59 12.08
C ILE A 46 16.11 -9.88 10.80
N ILE A 47 17.02 -9.79 9.85
CA ILE A 47 16.77 -9.19 8.54
C ILE A 47 16.80 -10.33 7.53
N ASP A 48 15.64 -10.65 6.97
CA ASP A 48 15.55 -11.66 5.93
C ASP A 48 16.14 -11.12 4.63
N VAL A 49 17.21 -11.75 4.16
CA VAL A 49 17.87 -11.42 2.89
C VAL A 49 17.10 -11.99 1.69
N GLN A 50 16.18 -12.92 1.92
CA GLN A 50 15.34 -13.48 0.87
C GLN A 50 14.03 -12.70 0.80
N PRO A 51 13.71 -12.05 -0.35
CA PRO A 51 12.49 -11.28 -0.47
C PRO A 51 11.28 -12.22 -0.38
N LYS A 52 10.39 -11.94 0.58
CA LYS A 52 9.09 -12.60 0.71
C LYS A 52 8.01 -11.74 0.05
N GLU A 53 6.98 -12.39 -0.49
CA GLU A 53 5.87 -11.71 -1.16
C GLU A 53 5.00 -10.88 -0.19
N VAL A 54 4.98 -11.24 1.10
CA VAL A 54 4.07 -10.63 2.08
C VAL A 54 4.78 -10.37 3.41
N GLY A 55 4.57 -9.16 3.94
CA GLY A 55 5.04 -8.74 5.25
C GLY A 55 6.32 -7.91 5.20
N VAL A 56 6.74 -7.45 6.38
CA VAL A 56 8.00 -6.74 6.57
C VAL A 56 9.12 -7.77 6.72
N PRO A 57 10.29 -7.61 6.06
CA PRO A 57 11.38 -8.59 6.12
C PRO A 57 12.18 -8.55 7.43
N THR A 58 11.69 -7.84 8.45
CA THR A 58 12.38 -7.63 9.72
C THR A 58 11.56 -8.14 10.88
N ASP A 59 12.17 -8.99 11.71
CA ASP A 59 11.60 -9.44 12.98
C ASP A 59 12.53 -9.02 14.14
N ALA A 60 11.97 -8.50 15.22
CA ALA A 60 12.74 -7.99 16.36
C ALA A 60 12.49 -8.82 17.62
N TYR A 61 13.56 -9.07 18.40
CA TYR A 61 13.52 -9.91 19.59
C TYR A 61 14.35 -9.35 20.75
N PHE A 62 13.85 -9.51 21.96
CA PHE A 62 14.63 -9.34 23.19
C PHE A 62 14.85 -10.68 23.89
N ALA A 63 16.05 -10.87 24.45
CA ALA A 63 16.31 -12.04 25.28
C ALA A 63 15.75 -11.82 26.69
N VAL A 64 14.83 -12.69 27.10
CA VAL A 64 14.20 -12.67 28.43
C VAL A 64 14.40 -14.02 29.10
N GLU A 65 14.62 -13.99 30.40
CA GLU A 65 14.62 -15.20 31.23
C GLU A 65 13.18 -15.54 31.59
N GLU A 66 12.64 -16.60 30.99
CA GLU A 66 11.28 -17.07 31.25
C GLU A 66 11.34 -18.22 32.26
N ILE A 67 10.55 -18.08 33.33
CA ILE A 67 10.28 -19.16 34.27
C ILE A 67 9.10 -19.92 33.68
N LYS A 68 9.33 -21.17 33.28
CA LYS A 68 8.27 -22.01 32.73
C LYS A 68 7.32 -22.45 33.84
N ASP A 69 6.02 -22.37 33.57
CA ASP A 69 4.97 -22.80 34.49
C ASP A 69 4.98 -24.32 34.77
N ASP A 70 5.65 -25.10 33.91
CA ASP A 70 5.82 -26.55 34.03
C ASP A 70 6.82 -26.97 35.14
N GLY A 71 7.31 -26.02 35.95
CA GLY A 71 8.27 -26.29 37.04
C GLY A 71 9.68 -26.65 36.55
N THR A 72 9.98 -26.47 35.26
CA THR A 72 11.31 -26.67 34.68
C THR A 72 12.22 -25.46 34.93
N THR A 73 13.53 -25.68 34.90
CA THR A 73 14.55 -24.64 35.13
C THR A 73 14.35 -23.42 34.23
N THR A 74 14.59 -22.22 34.77
CA THR A 74 14.57 -20.94 34.03
C THR A 74 15.29 -21.08 32.69
N SER A 75 14.57 -20.82 31.59
CA SER A 75 15.14 -20.88 30.25
C SER A 75 15.23 -19.48 29.66
N LYS A 76 16.39 -19.12 29.12
CA LYS A 76 16.55 -17.91 28.31
C LYS A 76 15.88 -18.13 26.96
N THR A 77 14.94 -17.28 26.62
CA THR A 77 14.23 -17.32 25.35
C THR A 77 14.21 -15.95 24.70
N PHE A 78 13.92 -15.91 23.41
CA PHE A 78 13.72 -14.67 22.68
C PHE A 78 12.23 -14.38 22.58
N VAL A 79 11.82 -13.20 23.07
CA VAL A 79 10.45 -12.72 22.98
C VAL A 79 10.34 -11.76 21.80
N HIS A 80 9.39 -12.03 20.92
CA HIS A 80 9.12 -11.19 19.75
C HIS A 80 8.60 -9.81 20.19
N THR A 81 9.18 -8.76 19.63
CA THR A 81 8.77 -7.36 19.83
C THR A 81 8.26 -6.79 18.52
N PRO A 82 7.06 -6.18 18.48
CA PRO A 82 6.54 -5.56 17.27
C PRO A 82 7.52 -4.54 16.70
N SER A 83 7.81 -4.63 15.40
CA SER A 83 8.70 -3.72 14.68
C SER A 83 8.00 -3.13 13.46
N ILE A 84 8.30 -1.86 13.19
CA ILE A 84 7.90 -1.14 11.98
C ILE A 84 9.15 -0.52 11.35
N ILE A 85 9.17 -0.41 10.02
CA ILE A 85 10.22 0.33 9.31
C ILE A 85 9.73 1.76 9.16
N GLU A 86 10.52 2.69 9.68
CA GLU A 86 10.31 4.13 9.56
C GLU A 86 11.58 4.73 8.95
N ALA A 87 11.42 5.72 8.07
CA ALA A 87 12.52 6.41 7.41
C ALA A 87 12.60 7.85 7.92
N GLU A 88 13.82 8.38 8.07
CA GLU A 88 14.03 9.81 8.30
C GLU A 88 13.80 10.61 7.00
N GLU A 89 13.48 11.90 7.08
CA GLU A 89 13.21 12.76 5.90
C GLU A 89 14.33 12.68 4.85
N ALA A 90 15.60 12.67 5.28
CA ALA A 90 16.73 12.54 4.38
C ALA A 90 16.79 11.17 3.67
N GLU A 91 16.36 10.10 4.35
CA GLU A 91 16.30 8.75 3.78
C GLU A 91 15.09 8.58 2.87
N GLU A 92 13.95 9.17 3.23
CA GLU A 92 12.71 9.13 2.44
C GLU A 92 12.94 9.68 1.03
N ILE A 93 13.61 10.83 0.91
CA ILE A 93 13.98 11.42 -0.39
C ILE A 93 14.85 10.46 -1.21
N GLY A 94 15.79 9.77 -0.56
CA GLY A 94 16.66 8.79 -1.21
C GLY A 94 15.89 7.56 -1.69
N VAL A 95 14.99 7.04 -0.85
CA VAL A 95 14.14 5.88 -1.18
C VAL A 95 13.17 6.22 -2.29
N GLU A 96 12.53 7.39 -2.27
CA GLU A 96 11.62 7.84 -3.31
C GLU A 96 12.35 7.94 -4.66
N HIS A 97 13.58 8.46 -4.67
CA HIS A 97 14.39 8.51 -5.88
C HIS A 97 14.67 7.14 -6.46
N LEU A 98 15.00 6.14 -5.61
CA LEU A 98 15.26 4.77 -6.04
C LEU A 98 14.01 4.04 -6.52
N LEU A 99 12.85 4.34 -5.94
CA LEU A 99 11.59 3.67 -6.25
C LEU A 99 10.80 4.33 -7.39
N ARG A 100 11.30 5.41 -7.98
CA ARG A 100 10.63 6.14 -9.06
C ARG A 100 10.28 5.28 -10.27
N ASP A 101 11.13 4.29 -10.59
CA ASP A 101 10.95 3.42 -11.76
C ASP A 101 9.97 2.26 -11.49
N ILE A 102 9.66 1.98 -10.22
CA ILE A 102 8.82 0.86 -9.79
C ILE A 102 7.45 1.34 -9.33
N ARG A 103 7.39 2.48 -8.64
CA ARG A 103 6.17 3.02 -8.07
C ARG A 103 5.51 3.97 -9.07
N ASP A 104 4.37 3.54 -9.61
CA ASP A 104 3.54 4.41 -10.42
C ASP A 104 2.82 5.46 -9.53
N VAL A 105 3.32 6.69 -9.58
CA VAL A 105 2.77 7.85 -8.85
C VAL A 105 1.36 8.22 -9.37
N ALA A 106 0.97 7.76 -10.56
CA ALA A 106 -0.35 8.04 -11.14
C ALA A 106 -1.47 7.12 -10.62
N VAL A 107 -1.16 6.13 -9.77
CA VAL A 107 -2.18 5.24 -9.22
C VAL A 107 -3.07 6.00 -8.23
N GLY A 108 -4.36 6.13 -8.57
CA GLY A 108 -5.35 6.76 -7.72
C GLY A 108 -5.49 6.08 -6.34
N THR A 109 -6.11 6.78 -5.39
CA THR A 109 -6.25 6.30 -4.01
C THR A 109 -7.10 5.03 -3.88
N LEU A 110 -8.09 4.82 -4.76
CA LEU A 110 -9.00 3.68 -4.70
C LEU A 110 -8.33 2.35 -5.10
N PRO A 111 -7.65 2.23 -6.26
CA PRO A 111 -6.88 1.02 -6.59
C PRO A 111 -5.87 0.64 -5.51
N THR A 112 -5.11 1.61 -4.99
CA THR A 112 -4.14 1.37 -3.91
C THR A 112 -4.79 0.78 -2.66
N ARG A 113 -5.97 1.28 -2.26
CA ARG A 113 -6.73 0.74 -1.13
C ARG A 113 -7.23 -0.68 -1.39
N ILE A 114 -7.67 -0.98 -2.60
CA ILE A 114 -8.14 -2.34 -2.97
C ILE A 114 -6.96 -3.32 -2.94
N THR A 115 -5.82 -2.95 -3.52
CA THR A 115 -4.60 -3.77 -3.47
C THR A 115 -4.17 -4.01 -2.03
N ALA A 116 -4.19 -2.98 -1.17
CA ALA A 116 -3.87 -3.13 0.24
C ALA A 116 -4.84 -4.08 0.98
N GLN A 117 -6.14 -4.02 0.69
CA GLN A 117 -7.12 -4.96 1.25
C GLN A 117 -6.85 -6.41 0.80
N LEU A 118 -6.54 -6.62 -0.48
CA LEU A 118 -6.20 -7.93 -1.02
C LEU A 118 -4.94 -8.50 -0.35
N GLN A 119 -3.88 -7.71 -0.26
CA GLN A 119 -2.63 -8.09 0.41
C GLN A 119 -2.85 -8.39 1.89
N SER A 120 -3.67 -7.59 2.58
CA SER A 120 -4.02 -7.82 3.99
C SER A 120 -4.74 -9.16 4.19
N LEU A 121 -5.67 -9.50 3.29
CA LEU A 121 -6.38 -10.78 3.33
C LEU A 121 -5.44 -11.98 3.06
N GLN A 122 -4.54 -11.85 2.08
CA GLN A 122 -3.51 -12.86 1.82
C GLN A 122 -2.59 -13.06 3.03
N GLY A 123 -2.17 -11.96 3.68
CA GLY A 123 -1.40 -12.00 4.92
C GLY A 123 -2.14 -12.75 6.03
N LEU A 124 -3.43 -12.45 6.25
CA LEU A 124 -4.25 -13.15 7.23
C LEU A 124 -4.36 -14.65 6.92
N HIS A 125 -4.59 -15.02 5.66
CA HIS A 125 -4.67 -16.42 5.23
C HIS A 125 -3.37 -17.18 5.54
N LEU A 126 -2.21 -16.61 5.23
CA LEU A 126 -0.91 -17.22 5.53
C LEU A 126 -0.71 -17.42 7.04
N ARG A 127 -1.04 -16.42 7.86
CA ARG A 127 -0.95 -16.53 9.33
C ARG A 127 -1.89 -17.59 9.91
N LEU A 128 -3.13 -17.68 9.43
CA LEU A 128 -4.07 -18.74 9.83
C LEU A 128 -3.56 -20.13 9.44
N ARG A 129 -2.95 -20.25 8.26
CA ARG A 129 -2.32 -21.50 7.82
C ARG A 129 -1.15 -21.90 8.73
N ASP A 130 -0.30 -20.94 9.11
CA ASP A 130 0.83 -21.20 10.02
C ASP A 130 0.36 -21.70 11.39
N ILE A 131 -0.74 -21.15 11.92
CA ILE A 131 -1.38 -21.64 13.14
C ILE A 131 -1.83 -23.09 12.97
N GLY A 132 -2.50 -23.42 11.85
CA GLY A 132 -2.92 -24.78 11.54
C GLY A 132 -1.73 -25.75 11.45
N HIS A 133 -0.64 -25.34 10.82
CA HIS A 133 0.59 -26.13 10.74
C HIS A 133 1.24 -26.36 12.12
N TYR A 134 1.21 -25.37 13.02
CA TYR A 134 1.68 -25.53 14.38
C TYR A 134 0.84 -26.56 15.14
N LEU A 135 -0.49 -26.45 15.09
CA LEU A 135 -1.39 -27.40 15.76
C LEU A 135 -1.22 -28.82 15.24
N GLN A 136 -1.02 -28.98 13.92
CA GLN A 136 -0.75 -30.29 13.32
C GLN A 136 0.54 -30.91 13.88
N LYS A 137 1.63 -30.13 13.97
CA LYS A 137 2.91 -30.62 14.54
C LYS A 137 2.82 -30.99 16.01
N VAL A 138 1.99 -30.28 16.77
CA VAL A 138 1.72 -30.62 18.19
C VAL A 138 0.93 -31.93 18.28
N LEU A 139 -0.04 -32.14 17.39
CA LEU A 139 -0.82 -33.39 17.31
C LEU A 139 0.07 -34.58 16.89
N ASP A 140 0.97 -34.37 15.94
CA ASP A 140 1.90 -35.38 15.44
C ASP A 140 3.01 -35.72 16.47
N GLY A 141 3.16 -34.90 17.52
CA GLY A 141 4.13 -35.11 18.60
C GLY A 141 5.53 -34.54 18.33
N ASP A 142 5.72 -33.83 17.22
CA ASP A 142 7.01 -33.24 16.82
C ASP A 142 7.41 -32.03 17.69
N LEU A 143 6.42 -31.33 18.26
CA LEU A 143 6.63 -30.12 19.07
C LEU A 143 5.94 -30.24 20.43
N PRO A 144 6.56 -29.75 21.52
CA PRO A 144 5.92 -29.70 22.82
C PRO A 144 4.77 -28.68 22.83
N VAL A 145 3.73 -28.98 23.62
CA VAL A 145 2.57 -28.11 23.80
C VAL A 145 3.01 -26.84 24.53
N ASN A 146 2.81 -25.67 23.92
CA ASN A 146 2.95 -24.38 24.60
C ASN A 146 1.57 -23.85 25.02
N HIS A 147 1.33 -23.78 26.33
CA HIS A 147 0.06 -23.33 26.91
C HIS A 147 -0.25 -21.85 26.63
N ALA A 148 0.76 -20.98 26.51
CA ALA A 148 0.54 -19.56 26.19
C ALA A 148 -0.07 -19.37 24.79
N ILE A 149 0.37 -20.17 23.80
CA ILE A 149 -0.18 -20.14 22.45
C ILE A 149 -1.64 -20.61 22.45
N LEU A 150 -1.94 -21.69 23.19
CA LEU A 150 -3.31 -22.20 23.31
C LEU A 150 -4.26 -21.22 24.01
N GLY A 151 -3.79 -20.53 25.05
CA GLY A 151 -4.56 -19.48 25.73
C GLY A 151 -4.93 -18.35 24.76
N ASN A 152 -3.96 -17.84 24.00
CA ASN A 152 -4.22 -16.83 22.98
C ASN A 152 -5.21 -17.33 21.91
N LEU A 153 -5.12 -18.60 21.49
CA LEU A 153 -6.07 -19.18 20.53
C LEU A 153 -7.48 -19.30 21.12
N GLN A 154 -7.61 -19.63 22.40
CA GLN A 154 -8.91 -19.63 23.09
C GLN A 154 -9.53 -18.24 23.09
N ASP A 155 -8.74 -17.20 23.36
CA ASP A 155 -9.20 -15.81 23.31
C ASP A 155 -9.64 -15.41 21.89
N VAL A 156 -8.91 -15.86 20.85
CA VAL A 156 -9.31 -15.62 19.44
C VAL A 156 -10.70 -16.18 19.15
N PHE A 157 -11.00 -17.41 19.59
CA PHE A 157 -12.33 -18.00 19.40
C PHE A 157 -13.41 -17.34 20.26
N ASN A 158 -13.07 -16.93 21.48
CA ASN A 158 -13.99 -16.22 22.38
C ASN A 158 -14.35 -14.82 21.85
N LEU A 159 -13.41 -14.15 21.18
CA LEU A 159 -13.60 -12.82 20.59
C LEU A 159 -14.16 -12.85 19.16
N LEU A 160 -14.45 -14.04 18.61
CA LEU A 160 -15.03 -14.15 17.28
C LEU A 160 -16.40 -13.44 17.27
N PRO A 161 -16.61 -12.45 16.39
CA PRO A 161 -17.88 -11.74 16.34
C PRO A 161 -18.98 -12.67 15.84
N ASN A 162 -19.95 -12.95 16.71
CA ASN A 162 -21.12 -13.74 16.37
C ASN A 162 -22.19 -12.84 15.75
N LEU A 163 -22.45 -13.02 14.45
CA LEU A 163 -23.46 -12.24 13.72
C LEU A 163 -24.89 -12.53 14.20
N SER A 164 -25.09 -13.71 14.81
CA SER A 164 -26.36 -14.20 15.33
C SER A 164 -26.34 -14.28 16.85
N THR A 165 -26.01 -13.21 17.56
CA THR A 165 -26.32 -13.20 19.00
C THR A 165 -27.85 -13.11 19.15
N PRO A 166 -28.53 -14.14 19.69
CA PRO A 166 -29.89 -13.94 20.17
C PRO A 166 -29.81 -12.87 21.26
N LYS A 167 -30.79 -11.96 21.27
CA LYS A 167 -30.91 -10.95 22.34
C LYS A 167 -30.71 -11.66 23.68
N ALA A 168 -29.72 -11.23 24.46
CA ALA A 168 -29.68 -11.57 25.87
C ALA A 168 -31.06 -11.21 26.43
N ASN A 169 -31.73 -12.21 27.01
CA ASN A 169 -33.13 -12.20 27.42
C ASN A 169 -33.54 -10.91 28.15
N ASN A 170 -33.95 -9.88 27.41
CA ASN A 170 -34.76 -8.82 27.97
C ASN A 170 -36.22 -9.30 27.87
N SER A 171 -36.64 -9.93 28.96
CA SER A 171 -38.04 -10.03 29.40
C SER A 171 -38.94 -10.93 28.54
N GLN A 172 -38.83 -12.25 28.74
CA GLN A 172 -40.04 -13.08 28.65
C GLN A 172 -40.93 -12.75 29.86
N VAL A 173 -41.81 -11.77 29.69
CA VAL A 173 -43.07 -11.72 30.44
C VAL A 173 -44.18 -11.92 29.40
N ASN A 174 -44.86 -13.06 29.52
CA ASN A 174 -46.05 -13.49 28.78
C ASN A 174 -45.86 -14.06 27.37
N GLY A 175 -45.49 -15.35 27.31
CA GLY A 175 -46.25 -16.45 26.68
C GLY A 175 -46.90 -16.28 25.31
N THR A 176 -46.49 -15.32 24.49
CA THR A 176 -46.95 -15.16 23.11
C THR A 176 -45.76 -15.32 22.18
N ASP A 177 -45.81 -16.37 21.37
CA ASP A 177 -44.83 -16.67 20.33
C ASP A 177 -44.78 -15.51 19.32
N GLN A 178 -43.94 -14.51 19.59
CA GLN A 178 -43.52 -13.59 18.54
C GLN A 178 -42.62 -14.37 17.57
N PRO A 179 -42.80 -14.17 16.25
CA PRO A 179 -41.97 -14.84 15.26
C PRO A 179 -40.52 -14.48 15.55
N ARG A 180 -39.67 -15.52 15.73
CA ARG A 180 -38.22 -15.43 15.80
C ARG A 180 -37.72 -14.64 14.60
N THR A 181 -37.66 -13.32 14.76
CA THR A 181 -37.11 -12.46 13.73
C THR A 181 -35.61 -12.55 13.91
N GLU A 182 -34.97 -13.34 13.06
CA GLU A 182 -33.51 -13.58 13.00
C GLU A 182 -32.70 -12.32 12.61
N ASN A 183 -33.16 -11.13 13.01
CA ASN A 183 -32.50 -9.87 12.73
C ASN A 183 -31.77 -9.42 13.99
N THR A 184 -30.55 -9.92 14.17
CA THR A 184 -29.62 -9.46 15.19
C THR A 184 -29.41 -7.96 15.08
N GLU A 185 -29.37 -7.24 16.21
CA GLU A 185 -29.19 -5.78 16.27
C GLU A 185 -27.98 -5.30 15.46
N LEU A 186 -26.90 -6.08 15.48
CA LEU A 186 -25.70 -5.86 14.67
C LEU A 186 -25.97 -5.91 13.17
N ALA A 187 -26.75 -6.89 12.69
CA ALA A 187 -27.12 -7.00 11.28
C ALA A 187 -27.97 -5.80 10.83
N ARG A 188 -28.92 -5.36 11.67
CA ARG A 188 -29.71 -4.15 11.40
C ARG A 188 -28.81 -2.91 11.34
N ALA A 189 -27.89 -2.74 12.30
CA ALA A 189 -26.97 -1.61 12.33
C ALA A 189 -26.05 -1.58 11.08
N MET A 190 -25.54 -2.73 10.66
CA MET A 190 -24.73 -2.87 9.44
C MET A 190 -25.52 -2.50 8.18
N SER A 191 -26.79 -2.92 8.09
CA SER A 191 -27.67 -2.56 6.97
C SER A 191 -27.96 -1.07 6.91
N ILE A 192 -28.25 -0.42 8.06
CA ILE A 192 -28.45 1.03 8.12
C ILE A 192 -27.19 1.77 7.65
N LYS A 193 -26.02 1.41 8.18
CA LYS A 193 -24.74 2.01 7.79
C LYS A 193 -24.43 1.83 6.30
N THR A 194 -24.77 0.67 5.73
CA THR A 194 -24.58 0.39 4.30
C THR A 194 -25.49 1.26 3.44
N ASN A 195 -26.75 1.42 3.84
CA ASN A 195 -27.70 2.29 3.15
C ASN A 195 -27.26 3.76 3.17
N ASP A 196 -26.79 4.25 4.32
CA ASP A 196 -26.29 5.63 4.45
C ASP A 196 -25.06 5.87 3.57
N GLN A 197 -24.12 4.92 3.56
CA GLN A 197 -22.92 5.00 2.71
C GLN A 197 -23.28 4.99 1.22
N LEU A 198 -24.27 4.18 0.83
CA LEU A 198 -24.75 4.12 -0.56
C LEU A 198 -25.43 5.44 -0.98
N MET A 199 -26.20 6.06 -0.10
CA MET A 199 -26.83 7.36 -0.36
C MET A 199 -25.79 8.46 -0.62
N ALA A 200 -24.70 8.48 0.14
CA ALA A 200 -23.58 9.41 -0.09
C ALA A 200 -22.88 9.17 -1.44
N ILE A 201 -22.72 7.90 -1.85
CA ILE A 201 -22.15 7.54 -3.16
C ILE A 201 -23.05 8.03 -4.29
N TYR A 202 -24.37 7.83 -4.18
CA TYR A 202 -25.32 8.31 -5.20
C TYR A 202 -25.29 9.82 -5.35
N LEU A 203 -25.32 10.58 -4.24
CA LEU A 203 -25.22 12.04 -4.30
C LEU A 203 -23.89 12.50 -4.95
N SER A 204 -22.77 11.87 -4.58
CA SER A 204 -21.46 12.16 -5.17
C SER A 204 -21.43 11.87 -6.67
N SER A 205 -22.06 10.78 -7.11
CA SER A 205 -22.15 10.41 -8.52
C SER A 205 -22.99 11.40 -9.34
N LEU A 206 -24.07 11.93 -8.76
CA LEU A 206 -24.92 12.93 -9.41
C LEU A 206 -24.18 14.26 -9.60
N ILE A 207 -23.44 14.71 -8.59
CA ILE A 207 -22.61 15.93 -8.68
C ILE A 207 -21.52 15.76 -9.75
N ARG A 208 -20.89 14.57 -9.83
CA ARG A 208 -19.91 14.26 -10.89
C ARG A 208 -20.53 14.29 -12.29
N ALA A 209 -21.77 13.82 -12.46
CA ALA A 209 -22.44 13.89 -13.75
C ALA A 209 -22.73 15.34 -14.17
N ILE A 210 -23.19 16.18 -13.24
CA ILE A 210 -23.48 17.61 -13.51
C ILE A 210 -22.20 18.38 -13.86
N THR A 211 -21.12 18.15 -13.13
CA THR A 211 -19.81 18.79 -13.42
C THR A 211 -19.27 18.35 -14.77
N ALA A 212 -19.31 17.05 -15.10
CA ALA A 212 -18.91 16.57 -16.43
C ALA A 212 -19.77 17.17 -17.56
N PHE A 213 -21.06 17.41 -17.32
CA PHE A 213 -21.90 18.13 -18.29
C PHE A 213 -21.50 19.60 -18.44
N HIS A 214 -21.16 20.27 -17.34
CA HIS A 214 -20.65 21.64 -17.39
C HIS A 214 -19.36 21.73 -18.20
N ASP A 215 -18.42 20.83 -17.97
CA ASP A 215 -17.17 20.73 -18.72
C ASP A 215 -17.42 20.49 -20.22
N LEU A 216 -18.43 19.70 -20.58
CA LEU A 216 -18.80 19.48 -21.98
C LEU A 216 -19.36 20.74 -22.64
N ILE A 217 -20.19 21.51 -21.91
CA ILE A 217 -20.72 22.78 -22.39
C ILE A 217 -19.57 23.78 -22.58
N GLU A 218 -18.65 23.86 -21.62
CA GLU A 218 -17.49 24.74 -21.71
C GLU A 218 -16.60 24.37 -22.90
N ASN A 219 -16.30 23.08 -23.08
CA ASN A 219 -15.57 22.58 -24.25
C ASN A 219 -16.27 22.96 -25.57
N LYS A 220 -17.60 22.92 -25.63
CA LYS A 220 -18.36 23.29 -26.84
C LYS A 220 -18.31 24.80 -27.10
N ILE A 221 -18.39 25.63 -26.07
CA ILE A 221 -18.28 27.10 -26.19
C ILE A 221 -16.87 27.46 -26.68
N GLN A 222 -15.82 26.89 -26.06
CA GLN A 222 -14.43 27.12 -26.45
C GLN A 222 -14.17 26.69 -27.90
N ASN A 223 -14.63 25.50 -28.31
CA ASN A 223 -14.48 25.04 -29.69
C ASN A 223 -15.17 25.96 -30.70
N ARG A 224 -16.36 26.49 -30.37
CA ARG A 224 -17.08 27.41 -31.24
C ARG A 224 -16.34 28.75 -31.38
N GLN A 225 -15.86 29.32 -30.27
CA GLN A 225 -15.08 30.56 -30.30
C GLN A 225 -13.78 30.39 -31.11
N GLN A 226 -13.10 29.26 -30.96
CA GLN A 226 -11.90 28.96 -31.74
C GLN A 226 -12.20 28.79 -33.24
N GLN A 227 -13.33 28.20 -33.61
CA GLN A 227 -13.76 28.11 -35.01
C GLN A 227 -14.05 29.51 -35.59
N GLU A 228 -14.78 30.34 -34.85
CA GLU A 228 -15.09 31.73 -35.26
C GLU A 228 -13.79 32.56 -35.41
N GLU A 229 -12.82 32.42 -34.51
CA GLU A 229 -11.50 33.05 -34.65
C GLU A 229 -10.67 32.52 -35.82
N GLN A 230 -10.74 31.22 -36.12
CA GLN A 230 -10.03 30.63 -37.26
C GLN A 230 -10.66 31.02 -38.59
N GLU A 231 -11.98 31.15 -38.64
CA GLU A 231 -12.70 31.63 -39.82
C GLU A 231 -12.39 33.11 -40.07
N ALA A 232 -12.39 33.96 -39.04
CA ALA A 232 -11.98 35.35 -39.14
C ALA A 232 -10.54 35.50 -39.69
N LYS A 233 -9.59 34.69 -39.18
CA LYS A 233 -8.20 34.69 -39.68
C LYS A 233 -8.09 34.24 -41.15
N LYS A 234 -8.90 33.25 -41.59
CA LYS A 234 -8.93 32.80 -42.99
C LYS A 234 -9.55 33.83 -43.93
N GLU A 235 -10.53 34.60 -43.46
CA GLU A 235 -11.10 35.71 -44.24
C GLU A 235 -10.12 36.89 -44.35
N GLU A 236 -9.35 37.19 -43.32
CA GLU A 236 -8.26 38.18 -43.38
C GLU A 236 -7.15 37.77 -44.37
N GLU A 237 -6.74 36.49 -44.40
CA GLU A 237 -5.77 35.97 -45.38
C GLU A 237 -6.29 35.99 -46.82
N LYS A 238 -7.59 35.71 -47.04
CA LYS A 238 -8.22 35.81 -48.37
C LYS A 238 -8.33 37.27 -48.84
N ASN A 239 -8.67 38.20 -47.95
CA ASN A 239 -8.77 39.62 -48.30
C ASN A 239 -7.39 40.29 -48.49
N GLY A 240 -6.32 39.74 -47.91
CA GLY A 240 -4.93 40.16 -48.18
C GLY A 240 -4.37 39.74 -49.54
N THR A 241 -5.00 38.78 -50.24
CA THR A 241 -4.55 38.31 -51.55
C THR A 241 -5.09 39.17 -52.71
N THR A 242 -6.17 39.93 -52.50
CA THR A 242 -6.80 40.77 -53.55
C THR A 242 -6.16 42.15 -53.71
N THR A 243 -5.23 42.54 -52.83
CA THR A 243 -4.57 43.87 -52.86
C THR A 243 -3.10 43.85 -53.28
N ASN A 244 -2.50 42.69 -53.53
CA ASN A 244 -1.11 42.60 -53.99
C ASN A 244 -1.00 42.23 -55.48
N ALA A 245 -1.49 43.13 -56.32
CA ALA A 245 -1.10 43.23 -57.73
C ALA A 245 -0.69 44.67 -58.07
N ASN A 246 0.29 45.23 -57.33
CA ASN A 246 1.28 46.16 -57.89
C ASN A 246 2.34 46.59 -56.86
N GLY A 247 3.61 46.23 -57.14
CA GLY A 247 4.77 47.09 -56.88
C GLY A 247 5.50 46.91 -55.54
N ASN A 248 6.59 46.12 -55.56
CA ASN A 248 7.78 46.16 -54.68
C ASN A 248 8.04 47.55 -54.05
N ASN A 249 8.53 47.71 -52.81
CA ASN A 249 9.85 47.30 -52.36
C ASN A 249 10.10 47.77 -50.90
N THR A 250 11.12 47.19 -50.25
CA THR A 250 11.84 47.62 -49.02
C THR A 250 11.43 47.08 -47.63
N ASN A 251 12.19 46.03 -47.27
CA ASN A 251 12.53 45.44 -45.97
C ASN A 251 12.67 46.38 -44.75
N THR A 252 12.23 45.88 -43.58
CA THR A 252 13.04 45.63 -42.34
C THR A 252 12.13 44.99 -41.27
N ALA A 253 12.20 43.68 -40.98
CA ALA A 253 13.15 42.95 -40.13
C ALA A 253 12.99 43.16 -38.59
N LYS A 254 12.43 42.13 -37.91
CA LYS A 254 12.96 41.41 -36.72
C LYS A 254 11.88 40.48 -36.14
N ASN A 255 11.99 39.15 -36.29
CA ASN A 255 12.66 38.18 -35.37
C ASN A 255 12.22 38.35 -33.90
N ALA A 256 11.90 37.33 -33.10
CA ALA A 256 11.81 35.86 -33.18
C ALA A 256 11.15 35.46 -31.82
N LYS A 257 10.47 34.33 -31.62
CA LYS A 257 11.06 33.01 -31.44
C LYS A 257 9.95 31.96 -31.23
N SER A 258 10.24 30.79 -31.75
CA SER A 258 9.48 29.55 -31.90
C SER A 258 9.14 28.78 -30.61
N PRO A 259 8.11 27.90 -30.64
CA PRO A 259 7.71 26.99 -29.54
C PRO A 259 8.35 25.59 -29.65
N PRO A 260 8.29 24.77 -28.59
CA PRO A 260 8.45 23.31 -28.73
C PRO A 260 7.30 22.54 -28.01
N PRO A 261 7.21 21.20 -28.08
CA PRO A 261 6.34 20.52 -29.05
C PRO A 261 5.40 19.48 -28.40
N ASN A 262 4.37 19.03 -29.13
CA ASN A 262 3.77 17.69 -28.99
C ASN A 262 2.78 17.50 -30.15
N SER A 263 3.08 16.61 -31.10
CA SER A 263 2.92 15.14 -31.10
C SER A 263 1.55 14.74 -31.64
N ASP A 264 1.59 13.85 -32.63
CA ASP A 264 0.48 13.20 -33.36
C ASP A 264 -0.15 14.07 -34.46
N SER A 265 -0.17 13.70 -35.74
CA SER A 265 -0.10 12.37 -36.35
C SER A 265 -0.16 12.52 -37.88
N LYS A 266 0.54 11.65 -38.61
CA LYS A 266 0.13 10.96 -39.87
C LYS A 266 1.34 10.68 -40.76
N GLU A 267 1.51 9.40 -41.12
CA GLU A 267 1.63 8.98 -42.52
C GLU A 267 1.63 7.44 -42.62
N GLU A 268 0.49 6.89 -43.06
CA GLU A 268 0.46 5.65 -43.82
C GLU A 268 0.42 6.05 -45.31
N GLN A 269 1.47 5.75 -46.07
CA GLN A 269 1.37 5.03 -47.35
C GLN A 269 2.75 4.67 -47.95
N GLU A 270 2.83 3.40 -48.38
CA GLU A 270 3.72 2.80 -49.39
C GLU A 270 5.24 2.67 -49.16
N ASN A 271 5.70 1.43 -48.94
CA ASN A 271 6.33 0.71 -50.05
C ASN A 271 6.46 -0.81 -49.82
N THR A 272 5.93 -1.56 -50.78
CA THR A 272 6.24 -2.96 -51.03
C THR A 272 7.46 -3.03 -51.94
N LYS A 273 8.51 -3.75 -51.50
CA LYS A 273 9.52 -4.54 -52.28
C LYS A 273 10.92 -4.37 -51.69
N GLU A 274 11.39 -5.41 -51.01
CA GLU A 274 12.67 -6.01 -51.40
C GLU A 274 12.74 -7.47 -50.92
N LYS A 275 12.52 -8.38 -51.87
CA LYS A 275 13.00 -9.76 -51.78
C LYS A 275 14.49 -9.73 -52.15
N GLY A 276 15.33 -10.20 -51.22
CA GLY A 276 16.41 -11.12 -51.55
C GLY A 276 17.83 -10.59 -51.42
N LYS A 277 18.56 -11.12 -50.43
CA LYS A 277 19.75 -11.93 -50.71
C LYS A 277 20.16 -12.77 -49.51
N LYS A 278 20.32 -14.08 -49.78
CA LYS A 278 21.09 -15.01 -48.96
C LYS A 278 22.55 -14.56 -48.88
N GLY A 279 23.14 -14.79 -47.72
CA GLY A 279 24.56 -14.96 -47.42
C GLY A 279 24.63 -15.75 -46.13
#